data_AF-A0A969LRH6-F1
#
_entry.id   AF-A0A969LRH6-F1
#
_cell.length_a   1.000
_cell.length_b   1.000
_cell.length_c   1.000
_cell.angle_alpha   90.00
_cell.angle_beta   90.00
_cell.angle_gamma   90.00
#
_symmetry.space_group_name_H-M   'P 1'
#
loop_
_entity.id
_entity.type
_entity.pdbx_description
1 polymer ?
#
loop_
_entity_poly.entity_id
_entity_poly.type
_entity_poly.pdbx_seq_one_letter_code
_entity_poly.pdbx_strand_id
1 'polypeptide(L)'
;MIKRILTGSSIFVLLLLSGLPAQAQTQDPAPQSPEAAPEPEAAPEVDVSADEVQKFANAIREMQQIQDEAHNQAIQVLEQSGLSPDRFNEILRSQREPEAPPSTAITPDEQQQFDQAYNQILQIRQDTESRMEQAIIQEGLEIERFNQIFAMVQQSPELRQQVEQILQQGERTSRLS
;
A
#
# COMPACT_ATOMS: atom_id res chain seq x y z
N MET A 1 13.95 -48.05 2.66
CA MET A 1 14.32 -48.88 3.83
C MET A 1 13.53 -48.38 5.03
N ILE A 2 12.62 -49.20 5.54
CA ILE A 2 11.67 -48.89 6.63
C ILE A 2 12.23 -49.46 7.94
N LYS A 3 12.24 -48.68 9.01
CA LYS A 3 12.24 -49.22 10.38
C LYS A 3 11.24 -48.45 11.24
N ARG A 4 10.09 -49.08 11.42
CA ARG A 4 9.06 -48.80 12.43
C ARG A 4 9.53 -49.45 13.72
N ILE A 5 9.39 -48.79 14.87
CA ILE A 5 9.19 -49.48 16.14
C ILE A 5 8.03 -48.79 16.86
N LEU A 6 7.02 -49.62 17.11
CA LEU A 6 5.74 -49.38 17.76
C LEU A 6 5.69 -50.42 18.88
N THR A 7 5.49 -49.99 20.13
CA THR A 7 5.00 -50.69 21.37
C THR A 7 5.70 -50.03 22.57
N GLY A 8 5.05 -49.62 23.65
CA GLY A 8 4.00 -50.34 24.37
C GLY A 8 3.15 -49.43 25.26
N SER A 9 2.03 -50.02 25.68
CA SER A 9 0.86 -49.41 26.28
C SER A 9 0.93 -49.38 27.82
N SER A 10 0.27 -48.38 28.39
CA SER A 10 -0.42 -48.35 29.69
C SER A 10 0.35 -48.57 31.00
N ILE A 11 0.45 -47.52 31.82
CA ILE A 11 0.05 -47.59 33.24
C ILE A 11 -0.80 -46.36 33.56
N PHE A 12 -2.04 -46.65 33.99
CA PHE A 12 -3.03 -45.71 34.49
C PHE A 12 -3.00 -45.78 36.01
N VAL A 13 -2.46 -44.78 36.72
CA VAL A 13 -2.53 -44.74 38.20
C VAL A 13 -2.59 -43.29 38.72
N LEU A 14 -3.75 -43.00 39.31
CA LEU A 14 -4.10 -42.09 40.42
C LEU A 14 -3.99 -40.56 40.30
N LEU A 15 -5.17 -39.96 40.15
CA LEU A 15 -5.76 -38.93 41.03
C LEU A 15 -4.96 -38.56 42.28
N LEU A 16 -4.57 -37.28 42.40
CA LEU A 16 -4.60 -36.53 43.67
C LEU A 16 -4.98 -35.06 43.42
N LEU A 17 -6.21 -34.73 43.80
CA LEU A 17 -6.69 -33.38 44.09
C LEU A 17 -6.08 -32.91 45.42
N SER A 18 -5.37 -31.78 45.43
CA SER A 18 -5.22 -30.93 46.61
C SER A 18 -4.61 -29.59 46.19
N GLY A 19 -5.34 -28.51 46.48
CA GLY A 19 -4.97 -27.15 46.13
C GLY A 19 -4.00 -26.46 47.09
N LEU A 20 -3.81 -25.17 46.80
CA LEU A 20 -3.14 -24.08 47.53
C LEU A 20 -1.68 -23.75 47.11
N PRO A 21 -1.26 -22.47 47.30
CA PRO A 21 -0.38 -21.72 46.42
C PRO A 21 1.08 -21.69 46.89
N ALA A 22 1.92 -21.00 46.10
CA ALA A 22 3.12 -20.27 46.48
C ALA A 22 4.50 -20.85 46.06
N GLN A 23 5.31 -19.88 45.62
CA GLN A 23 6.78 -19.81 45.56
C GLN A 23 7.47 -20.20 44.26
N ALA A 24 7.87 -19.11 43.57
CA ALA A 24 9.02 -18.93 42.71
C ALA A 24 10.15 -19.95 42.92
N GLN A 25 10.60 -20.56 41.82
CA GLN A 25 11.95 -21.07 41.68
C GLN A 25 12.68 -20.23 40.63
N THR A 26 13.59 -19.41 41.12
CA THR A 26 14.72 -18.83 40.39
C THR A 26 15.52 -19.93 39.73
N GLN A 27 15.60 -19.92 38.40
CA GLN A 27 16.67 -20.58 37.66
C GLN A 27 17.69 -19.51 37.28
N ASP A 28 18.92 -19.64 37.78
CA ASP A 28 20.09 -18.89 37.31
C ASP A 28 20.43 -19.31 35.87
N PRO A 29 20.50 -18.39 34.90
CA PRO A 29 21.27 -18.59 33.67
C PRO A 29 22.66 -17.94 33.83
N ALA A 30 23.69 -18.69 33.43
CA ALA A 30 25.07 -18.21 33.34
C ALA A 30 25.19 -16.93 32.47
N PRO A 31 26.14 -16.03 32.75
CA PRO A 31 26.30 -14.78 32.00
C PRO A 31 26.89 -15.05 30.61
N GLN A 32 26.08 -14.90 29.58
CA GLN A 32 26.55 -14.74 28.20
C GLN A 32 26.77 -13.24 27.96
N SER A 33 28.02 -12.86 27.68
CA SER A 33 28.38 -11.50 27.27
C SER A 33 27.58 -11.08 26.03
N PRO A 34 26.96 -9.89 25.98
CA PRO A 34 26.34 -9.40 24.76
C PRO A 34 27.44 -9.04 23.76
N GLU A 35 27.50 -9.78 22.66
CA GLU A 35 28.20 -9.34 21.45
C GLU A 35 27.44 -8.11 20.93
N ALA A 36 28.09 -6.94 20.92
CA ALA A 36 27.49 -5.70 20.46
C ALA A 36 27.11 -5.84 18.99
N ALA A 37 25.81 -5.82 18.70
CA ALA A 37 25.33 -5.64 17.34
C ALA A 37 25.88 -4.29 16.81
N PRO A 38 26.35 -4.22 15.55
CA PRO A 38 26.73 -2.94 14.97
C PRO A 38 25.52 -2.00 15.03
N GLU A 39 25.70 -0.83 15.64
CA GLU A 39 24.72 0.25 15.60
C GLU A 39 24.43 0.59 14.13
N PRO A 40 23.16 0.80 13.75
CA PRO A 40 22.85 1.32 12.43
C PRO A 40 23.52 2.69 12.29
N GLU A 41 24.38 2.85 11.29
CA GLU A 41 24.85 4.17 10.86
C GLU A 41 23.61 5.04 10.63
N ALA A 42 23.50 6.12 11.39
CA ALA A 42 22.44 7.11 11.21
C ALA A 42 22.48 7.58 9.75
N ALA A 43 21.41 7.33 9.01
CA ALA A 43 21.21 7.95 7.72
C ALA A 43 21.36 9.48 7.90
N PRO A 44 22.04 10.20 7.00
CA PRO A 44 22.17 11.64 7.12
C PRO A 44 20.77 12.26 7.24
N GLU A 45 20.54 13.07 8.28
CA GLU A 45 19.35 13.92 8.39
C GLU A 45 19.38 14.90 7.22
N VAL A 46 18.73 14.54 6.12
CA VAL A 46 18.49 15.47 5.01
C VAL A 46 17.30 16.33 5.43
N ASP A 47 17.59 17.55 5.88
CA ASP A 47 16.55 18.52 6.23
C ASP A 47 15.71 18.87 4.99
N VAL A 48 14.41 19.09 5.19
CA VAL A 48 13.46 19.49 4.14
C VAL A 48 13.10 20.95 4.36
N SER A 49 13.46 21.80 3.40
CA SER A 49 13.20 23.24 3.53
C SER A 49 11.72 23.59 3.40
N ALA A 50 11.30 24.72 3.96
CA ALA A 50 9.91 25.20 3.84
C ALA A 50 9.45 25.39 2.37
N ASP A 51 10.35 25.80 1.48
CA ASP A 51 10.10 25.91 0.04
C ASP A 51 9.84 24.53 -0.58
N GLU A 52 10.64 23.52 -0.23
CA GLU A 52 10.43 22.15 -0.69
C GLU A 52 9.12 21.54 -0.15
N VAL A 53 8.76 21.81 1.11
CA VAL A 53 7.46 21.40 1.67
C VAL A 53 6.31 22.03 0.89
N GLN A 54 6.42 23.31 0.51
CA GLN A 54 5.42 24.01 -0.28
C GLN A 54 5.26 23.43 -1.69
N LYS A 55 6.38 23.24 -2.40
CA LYS A 55 6.39 22.63 -3.75
C LYS A 55 5.86 21.20 -3.72
N PHE A 56 6.25 20.43 -2.72
CA PHE A 56 5.76 19.06 -2.53
C PHE A 56 4.25 19.04 -2.32
N ALA A 57 3.73 19.90 -1.43
CA ALA A 57 2.30 19.99 -1.18
C ALA A 57 1.51 20.44 -2.43
N ASN A 58 2.04 21.37 -3.22
CA ASN A 58 1.42 21.78 -4.47
C ASN A 58 1.39 20.64 -5.49
N ALA A 59 2.51 19.94 -5.69
CA ALA A 59 2.58 18.80 -6.59
C ALA A 59 1.58 17.70 -6.18
N ILE A 60 1.45 17.40 -4.88
CA ILE A 60 0.44 16.47 -4.36
C ILE A 60 -0.98 16.94 -4.72
N ARG A 61 -1.28 18.23 -4.62
CA ARG A 61 -2.60 18.78 -4.97
C ARG A 61 -2.91 18.58 -6.46
N GLU A 62 -1.98 18.93 -7.34
CA GLU A 62 -2.13 18.76 -8.78
C GLU A 62 -2.28 17.27 -9.15
N MET A 63 -1.47 16.40 -8.54
CA MET A 63 -1.58 14.95 -8.73
C MET A 63 -2.94 14.39 -8.28
N GLN A 64 -3.55 14.94 -7.22
CA GLN A 64 -4.91 14.54 -6.81
C GLN A 64 -5.94 14.92 -7.88
N GLN A 65 -5.87 16.13 -8.43
CA GLN A 65 -6.77 16.55 -9.50
C GLN A 65 -6.62 15.69 -10.75
N ILE A 66 -5.38 15.39 -11.16
CA ILE A 66 -5.10 14.51 -12.29
C ILE A 66 -5.70 13.11 -12.06
N GLN A 67 -5.55 12.56 -10.85
CA GLN A 67 -6.13 11.25 -10.50
C GLN A 67 -7.66 11.26 -10.54
N ASP A 68 -8.30 12.32 -10.03
CA ASP A 68 -9.76 12.46 -10.06
C ASP A 68 -10.29 12.54 -11.49
N GLU A 69 -9.61 13.30 -12.36
CA GLU A 69 -9.93 13.35 -13.79
C GLU A 69 -9.81 11.97 -14.45
N ALA A 70 -8.70 11.27 -14.21
CA ALA A 70 -8.46 9.94 -14.75
C ALA A 70 -9.51 8.93 -14.29
N HIS A 71 -9.93 9.00 -13.01
CA HIS A 71 -10.99 8.17 -12.47
C HIS A 71 -12.32 8.41 -13.21
N ASN A 72 -12.70 9.67 -13.41
CA ASN A 72 -13.90 10.03 -14.15
C ASN A 72 -13.86 9.57 -15.60
N GLN A 73 -12.70 9.70 -16.28
CA GLN A 73 -12.52 9.19 -17.63
C GLN A 73 -12.67 7.67 -17.71
N ALA A 74 -12.10 6.93 -16.74
CA ALA A 74 -12.23 5.48 -16.69
C ALA A 74 -13.70 5.03 -16.49
N ILE A 75 -14.47 5.74 -15.65
CA ILE A 75 -15.92 5.50 -15.51
C ILE A 75 -16.63 5.69 -16.85
N GLN A 76 -16.37 6.79 -17.55
CA GLN A 76 -17.00 7.07 -18.84
C GLN A 76 -16.66 6.00 -19.90
N VAL A 77 -15.43 5.51 -19.91
CA VAL A 77 -15.01 4.40 -20.80
C VAL A 77 -15.84 3.14 -20.52
N LEU A 78 -16.04 2.79 -19.24
CA LEU A 78 -16.85 1.63 -18.86
C LEU A 78 -18.32 1.81 -19.26
N GLU A 79 -18.91 2.97 -18.99
CA GLU A 79 -20.28 3.28 -19.43
C GLU A 79 -20.46 3.14 -20.94
N GLN A 80 -19.51 3.64 -21.74
CA GLN A 80 -19.53 3.55 -23.20
C GLN A 80 -19.32 2.13 -23.72
N SER A 81 -18.55 1.31 -23.01
CA SER A 81 -18.34 -0.10 -23.36
C SER A 81 -19.59 -0.97 -23.15
N GLY A 82 -20.52 -0.53 -22.29
CA GLY A 82 -21.68 -1.32 -21.88
C GLY A 82 -21.39 -2.37 -20.80
N LEU A 83 -20.16 -2.42 -20.26
CA LEU A 83 -19.84 -3.24 -19.08
C LEU A 83 -20.05 -2.45 -17.80
N SER A 84 -20.60 -3.11 -16.78
CA SER A 84 -20.57 -2.56 -15.43
C SER A 84 -19.14 -2.61 -14.86
N PRO A 85 -18.79 -1.71 -13.91
CA PRO A 85 -17.49 -1.75 -13.24
C PRO A 85 -17.20 -3.11 -12.57
N ASP A 86 -18.22 -3.70 -11.93
CA ASP A 86 -18.07 -5.01 -11.28
C ASP A 86 -17.78 -6.12 -12.28
N ARG A 87 -18.48 -6.13 -13.43
CA ARG A 87 -18.27 -7.14 -14.47
C ARG A 87 -16.91 -6.99 -15.13
N PHE A 88 -16.48 -5.76 -15.40
CA PHE A 88 -15.13 -5.49 -15.89
C PHE A 88 -14.05 -6.00 -14.91
N ASN A 89 -14.19 -5.71 -13.62
CA ASN A 89 -13.25 -6.15 -12.58
C ASN A 89 -13.23 -7.67 -12.42
N GLU A 90 -14.39 -8.33 -12.53
CA GLU A 90 -14.49 -9.79 -12.50
C GLU A 90 -13.74 -10.43 -13.68
N ILE A 91 -13.97 -9.94 -14.90
CA ILE A 91 -13.28 -10.42 -16.10
C ILE A 91 -11.77 -10.18 -15.95
N LEU A 92 -11.36 -8.98 -15.54
CA LEU A 92 -9.95 -8.64 -15.31
C LEU A 92 -9.27 -9.58 -14.31
N ARG A 93 -9.93 -9.85 -13.17
CA ARG A 93 -9.42 -10.77 -12.16
C ARG A 93 -9.25 -12.17 -12.74
N SER A 94 -10.26 -12.68 -13.45
CA SER A 94 -10.18 -14.03 -14.04
C SER A 94 -9.05 -14.20 -15.06
N GLN A 95 -8.64 -13.11 -15.73
CA GLN A 95 -7.50 -13.14 -16.65
C GLN A 95 -6.15 -13.11 -15.92
N ARG A 96 -6.07 -12.45 -14.75
CA ARG A 96 -4.84 -12.33 -13.95
C ARG A 96 -4.62 -13.51 -13.02
N GLU A 97 -5.71 -14.08 -12.52
CA GLU A 97 -5.74 -15.12 -11.51
C GLU A 97 -6.50 -16.33 -12.07
N PRO A 98 -5.81 -17.28 -12.73
CA PRO A 98 -6.45 -18.46 -13.31
C PRO A 98 -7.22 -19.32 -12.29
N GLU A 99 -6.86 -19.21 -11.01
CA GLU A 99 -7.50 -19.91 -9.89
C GLU A 99 -8.81 -19.24 -9.41
N ALA A 100 -9.11 -18.04 -9.91
CA ALA A 100 -10.31 -17.27 -9.59
C ALA A 100 -11.20 -17.11 -10.86
N PRO A 101 -11.89 -18.18 -11.29
CA PRO A 101 -12.74 -18.13 -12.48
C PRO A 101 -13.90 -17.13 -12.29
N PRO A 102 -14.46 -16.61 -13.39
CA PRO A 102 -15.61 -15.73 -13.31
C PRO A 102 -16.84 -16.53 -12.83
N SER A 103 -17.73 -15.87 -12.10
CA SER A 103 -18.96 -16.46 -11.54
C SER A 103 -19.92 -16.92 -12.64
N THR A 104 -19.84 -16.28 -13.80
CA THR A 104 -20.57 -16.64 -15.02
C THR A 104 -19.62 -16.68 -16.21
N ALA A 105 -19.94 -17.53 -17.19
CA ALA A 105 -19.16 -17.62 -18.42
C ALA A 105 -19.06 -16.25 -19.10
N ILE A 106 -17.87 -15.91 -19.59
CA ILE A 106 -17.62 -14.69 -20.35
C ILE A 106 -18.14 -14.92 -21.76
N THR A 107 -19.10 -14.11 -22.19
CA THR A 107 -19.64 -14.18 -23.54
C THR A 107 -18.69 -13.52 -24.55
N PRO A 108 -18.79 -13.84 -25.85
CA PRO A 108 -17.99 -13.16 -26.88
C PRO A 108 -18.19 -11.64 -26.91
N ASP A 109 -19.42 -11.18 -26.69
CA ASP A 109 -19.74 -9.75 -26.64
C ASP A 109 -19.06 -9.07 -25.44
N GLU A 110 -19.16 -9.67 -24.24
CA GLU A 110 -18.48 -9.16 -23.05
C GLU A 110 -16.96 -9.15 -23.22
N GLN A 111 -16.39 -10.15 -23.89
CA GLN A 111 -14.96 -10.19 -24.18
C GLN A 111 -14.56 -8.99 -25.06
N GLN A 112 -15.33 -8.70 -26.12
CA GLN A 112 -15.06 -7.57 -27.00
C GLN A 112 -15.19 -6.22 -26.27
N GLN A 113 -16.24 -6.05 -25.46
CA GLN A 113 -16.45 -4.85 -24.65
C GLN A 113 -15.31 -4.66 -23.64
N PHE A 114 -14.86 -5.75 -23.02
CA PHE A 114 -13.75 -5.75 -22.09
C PHE A 114 -12.46 -5.32 -22.78
N ASP A 115 -12.12 -5.90 -23.93
CA ASP A 115 -10.87 -5.60 -24.63
C ASP A 115 -10.82 -4.12 -25.06
N GLN A 116 -11.95 -3.57 -25.51
CA GLN A 116 -12.06 -2.16 -25.85
C GLN A 116 -11.85 -1.26 -24.62
N ALA A 117 -12.59 -1.52 -23.54
CA ALA A 117 -12.49 -0.74 -22.30
C ALA A 117 -11.10 -0.82 -21.68
N TYR A 118 -10.52 -2.02 -21.65
CA TYR A 118 -9.20 -2.29 -21.08
C TYR A 118 -8.11 -1.48 -21.77
N ASN A 119 -8.09 -1.45 -23.10
CA ASN A 119 -7.10 -0.69 -23.86
C ASN A 119 -7.22 0.81 -23.62
N GLN A 120 -8.43 1.36 -23.55
CA GLN A 120 -8.64 2.78 -23.27
C GLN A 120 -8.26 3.14 -21.83
N ILE A 121 -8.64 2.33 -20.85
CA ILE A 121 -8.25 2.52 -19.44
C ILE A 121 -6.73 2.43 -19.28
N LEU A 122 -6.06 1.55 -20.02
CA LEU A 122 -4.60 1.45 -20.03
C LEU A 122 -3.94 2.71 -20.59
N GLN A 123 -4.53 3.35 -21.61
CA GLN A 123 -4.05 4.62 -22.13
C GLN A 123 -4.26 5.76 -21.13
N ILE A 124 -5.43 5.83 -20.50
CA ILE A 124 -5.73 6.80 -19.42
C ILE A 124 -4.69 6.67 -18.31
N ARG A 125 -4.36 5.45 -17.88
CA ARG A 125 -3.33 5.22 -16.86
C ARG A 125 -1.96 5.77 -17.26
N GLN A 126 -1.49 5.46 -18.47
CA GLN A 126 -0.18 5.92 -18.95
C GLN A 126 -0.12 7.45 -19.05
N ASP A 127 -1.18 8.09 -19.56
CA ASP A 127 -1.28 9.55 -19.61
C ASP A 127 -1.28 10.15 -18.20
N THR A 128 -2.02 9.54 -17.28
CA THR A 128 -2.09 9.95 -15.87
C THR A 128 -0.72 9.88 -15.20
N GLU A 129 0.01 8.79 -15.38
CA GLU A 129 1.38 8.62 -14.86
C GLU A 129 2.30 9.73 -15.39
N SER A 130 2.27 9.98 -16.70
CA SER A 130 3.08 11.04 -17.32
C SER A 130 2.70 12.44 -16.79
N ARG A 131 1.41 12.74 -16.67
CA ARG A 131 0.94 14.04 -16.15
C ARG A 131 1.32 14.26 -14.69
N MET A 132 1.27 13.21 -13.86
CA MET A 132 1.72 13.29 -12.46
C MET A 132 3.22 13.58 -12.36
N GLU A 133 4.06 12.93 -13.18
CA GLU A 133 5.50 13.25 -13.24
C GLU A 133 5.73 14.71 -13.66
N GLN A 134 4.97 15.19 -14.66
CA GLN A 134 5.05 16.58 -15.09
C GLN A 134 4.61 17.56 -14.00
N ALA A 135 3.60 17.24 -13.19
CA ALA A 135 3.17 18.09 -12.08
C ALA A 135 4.30 18.30 -11.05
N ILE A 136 5.09 17.25 -10.77
CA ILE A 136 6.26 17.33 -9.88
C ILE A 136 7.31 18.27 -10.47
N ILE A 137 7.64 18.08 -11.76
CA ILE A 137 8.67 18.86 -12.46
C ILE A 137 8.26 20.34 -12.57
N GLN A 138 6.98 20.64 -12.83
CA GLN A 138 6.47 22.00 -12.97
C GLN A 138 6.53 22.80 -11.66
N GLU A 139 6.40 22.15 -10.51
CA GLU A 139 6.63 22.77 -9.19
C GLU A 139 8.13 22.97 -8.88
N GLY A 140 9.02 22.56 -9.78
CA GLY A 140 10.46 22.73 -9.63
C GLY A 140 11.10 21.70 -8.70
N LEU A 141 10.52 20.51 -8.58
CA LEU A 141 11.09 19.36 -7.90
C LEU A 141 11.57 18.31 -8.90
N GLU A 142 12.72 17.71 -8.62
CA GLU A 142 13.11 16.46 -9.27
C GLU A 142 12.29 15.29 -8.69
N ILE A 143 11.99 14.28 -9.52
CA ILE A 143 11.19 13.12 -9.11
C ILE A 143 11.83 12.38 -7.92
N GLU A 144 13.15 12.21 -7.94
CA GLU A 144 13.87 11.56 -6.84
C GLU A 144 13.75 12.36 -5.53
N ARG A 145 13.83 13.70 -5.62
CA ARG A 145 13.70 14.56 -4.44
C ARG A 145 12.28 14.54 -3.89
N PHE A 146 11.28 14.55 -4.77
CA PHE A 146 9.88 14.37 -4.36
C PHE A 146 9.68 13.05 -3.60
N ASN A 147 10.23 11.94 -4.09
CA ASN A 147 10.13 10.63 -3.44
C ASN A 147 10.85 10.59 -2.07
N GLN A 148 12.00 11.26 -1.96
CA GLN A 148 12.69 11.42 -0.67
C GLN A 148 11.83 12.20 0.33
N ILE A 149 11.28 13.34 -0.09
CA ILE A 149 10.40 14.15 0.76
C ILE A 149 9.17 13.34 1.16
N PHE A 150 8.57 12.60 0.23
CA PHE A 150 7.44 11.70 0.52
C PHE A 150 7.77 10.69 1.62
N ALA A 151 8.94 10.02 1.55
CA ALA A 151 9.38 9.09 2.59
C ALA A 151 9.60 9.78 3.94
N MET A 152 10.16 10.99 3.96
CA MET A 152 10.36 11.76 5.19
C MET A 152 9.03 12.23 5.81
N VAL A 153 8.07 12.66 4.99
CA VAL A 153 6.73 13.06 5.43
C VAL A 153 5.98 11.88 6.07
N GLN A 154 6.17 10.66 5.59
CA GLN A 154 5.59 9.47 6.23
C GLN A 154 6.15 9.22 7.63
N GLN A 155 7.42 9.55 7.86
CA GLN A 155 8.14 9.27 9.10
C GLN A 155 8.04 10.41 10.12
N SER A 156 7.89 11.67 9.68
CA SER A 156 7.79 12.85 10.55
C SER A 156 6.34 13.34 10.69
N PRO A 157 5.75 13.27 11.90
CA PRO A 157 4.46 13.89 12.18
C PRO A 157 4.42 15.39 11.93
N GLU A 158 5.51 16.09 12.21
CA GLU A 158 5.62 17.54 12.05
C GLU A 158 5.58 17.93 10.57
N LEU A 159 6.36 17.26 9.72
CA LEU A 159 6.35 17.50 8.27
C LEU A 159 4.98 17.17 7.67
N ARG A 160 4.35 16.07 8.08
CA ARG A 160 3.00 15.73 7.65
C ARG A 160 2.00 16.82 8.01
N GLN A 161 2.05 17.35 9.23
CA GLN A 161 1.17 18.43 9.65
C GLN A 161 1.38 19.70 8.82
N GLN A 162 2.62 20.04 8.47
CA GLN A 162 2.91 21.19 7.61
C GLN A 162 2.33 21.01 6.20
N VAL A 163 2.53 19.84 5.57
CA VAL A 163 1.95 19.53 4.26
C VAL A 163 0.42 19.63 4.29
N GLU A 164 -0.22 19.03 5.30
CA GLU A 164 -1.69 19.08 5.48
C GLU A 164 -2.20 20.52 5.61
N GLN A 165 -1.51 21.38 6.35
CA GLN A 165 -1.89 22.79 6.49
C GLN A 165 -1.83 23.53 5.16
N ILE A 166 -0.81 23.29 4.34
CA ILE A 166 -0.66 23.93 3.02
C ILE A 166 -1.75 23.44 2.06
N LEU A 167 -2.06 22.14 2.07
CA LEU A 167 -3.14 21.57 1.27
C LEU A 167 -4.48 22.23 1.61
N GLN A 168 -4.85 22.30 2.89
CA GLN A 168 -6.09 22.93 3.35
C GLN A 168 -6.17 24.43 3.04
N GLN A 169 -5.05 25.16 3.05
CA GLN A 169 -5.02 26.58 2.69
C GLN A 169 -5.27 26.79 1.20
N GLY A 170 -4.69 25.94 0.35
CA GLY A 170 -4.96 25.94 -1.09
C GLY A 170 -6.44 25.75 -1.40
N GLU A 171 -7.09 24.76 -0.75
CA GLU A 171 -8.51 24.48 -0.95
C GLU A 171 -9.43 25.65 -0.58
N ARG A 172 -9.12 26.38 0.51
CA ARG A 172 -9.90 27.56 0.91
C ARG A 172 -9.78 28.69 -0.11
N THR A 173 -8.61 28.85 -0.71
CA THR A 173 -8.35 29.91 -1.68
C THR A 173 -9.08 29.62 -3.00
N SER A 174 -9.05 28.37 -3.49
CA SER A 174 -9.76 27.95 -4.71
C SER A 174 -11.29 28.05 -4.61
N ARG A 175 -11.88 28.02 -3.41
CA ARG A 175 -13.33 28.16 -3.22
C ARG A 175 -13.83 29.62 -3.22
N LEU A 176 -12.92 30.58 -3.13
CA LEU A 176 -13.25 32.02 -3.04
C LEU A 176 -12.97 32.80 -4.33
N SER A 177 -12.31 32.16 -5.30
CA SER A 177 -12.01 32.67 -6.64
C SER A 177 -13.01 32.14 -7.67
#